data_AF-A0A4R5L354-F1
#
_entry.id   AF-A0A4R5L354-F1
#
_cell.length_a   1.000
_cell.length_b   1.000
_cell.length_c   1.000
_cell.angle_alpha   90.00
_cell.angle_beta   90.00
_cell.angle_gamma   90.00
#
_symmetry.space_group_name_H-M   'P 1'
#
loop_
_entity.id
_entity.type
_entity.pdbx_description
1 polymer ?
#
loop_
_entity_poly.entity_id
_entity_poly.type
_entity_poly.pdbx_seq_one_letter_code
_entity_poly.pdbx_strand_id
1 'polypeptide(L)'
;MNPQQYRQFLADPAALLNSLGNVRQIRLESNMTREIPNSVSRTVQNPGAVPLHYQYSAARVTPVTLRYDDTGISATSAVWISRNQPNGIYQRDRAYYLQWAPDCAYAVDLGFDAQLFFTAELTGCGIMVFKAPSKTIVVHHNVQVPPVPQTFMQWVFESAAARQRREAAHVSDVRTQTLLNLAQDIVASHPGITGGTLLSAQQYGDRARVFGIKRGGQWRLYVNYPSGGNYRTDLLYQ
;
A
#
# COMPACT_ATOMS: atom_id res chain seq x y z
N MET A 1 -5.17 21.31 0.32
CA MET A 1 -6.06 21.12 1.48
C MET A 1 -5.79 22.25 2.45
N ASN A 2 -6.83 22.97 2.86
CA ASN A 2 -6.74 23.95 3.95
C ASN A 2 -6.75 23.23 5.33
N PRO A 3 -6.43 23.93 6.45
CA PRO A 3 -6.43 23.32 7.77
C PRO A 3 -7.76 22.68 8.20
N GLN A 4 -8.89 23.18 7.70
CA GLN A 4 -10.21 22.59 7.96
C GLN A 4 -10.39 21.25 7.24
N GLN A 5 -10.01 21.18 5.96
CA GLN A 5 -9.99 19.94 5.18
C GLN A 5 -9.01 18.93 5.76
N TYR A 6 -7.87 19.38 6.32
CA TYR A 6 -6.96 18.48 7.02
C TYR A 6 -7.57 17.89 8.28
N ARG A 7 -8.25 18.70 9.11
CA ARG A 7 -9.00 18.18 10.27
C ARG A 7 -10.10 17.21 9.84
N GLN A 8 -10.77 17.47 8.71
CA GLN A 8 -11.75 16.55 8.14
C GLN A 8 -11.10 15.25 7.65
N PHE A 9 -9.96 15.31 6.96
CA PHE A 9 -9.20 14.13 6.53
C PHE A 9 -8.80 13.27 7.73
N LEU A 10 -8.33 13.93 8.77
CA LEU A 10 -7.95 13.32 10.03
C LEU A 10 -9.15 12.69 10.75
N ALA A 11 -10.34 13.27 10.68
CA ALA A 11 -11.55 12.76 11.32
C ALA A 11 -12.20 11.61 10.53
N ASP A 12 -12.39 11.82 9.23
CA ASP A 12 -13.02 10.87 8.30
C ASP A 12 -12.42 11.05 6.89
N PRO A 13 -11.33 10.32 6.57
CA PRO A 13 -10.68 10.45 5.28
C PRO A 13 -11.54 9.88 4.15
N ALA A 14 -12.39 8.89 4.42
CA ALA A 14 -13.27 8.30 3.41
C ALA A 14 -14.35 9.30 3.00
N ALA A 15 -15.01 9.95 3.96
CA ALA A 15 -15.99 10.99 3.67
C ALA A 15 -15.37 12.15 2.87
N LEU A 16 -14.17 12.61 3.25
CA LEU A 16 -13.51 13.69 2.53
C LEU A 16 -13.13 13.28 1.11
N LEU A 17 -12.46 12.14 0.94
CA LEU A 17 -11.92 11.70 -0.35
C LEU A 17 -12.99 11.20 -1.32
N ASN A 18 -14.13 10.72 -0.80
CA ASN A 18 -15.29 10.34 -1.63
C ASN A 18 -16.25 11.50 -1.88
N SER A 19 -16.09 12.64 -1.19
CA SER A 19 -16.94 13.80 -1.41
C SER A 19 -16.79 14.35 -2.83
N LEU A 20 -17.81 15.06 -3.31
CA LEU A 20 -17.75 15.77 -4.60
C LEU A 20 -16.69 16.88 -4.65
N GLY A 21 -15.97 17.12 -3.55
CA GLY A 21 -14.92 18.12 -3.44
C GLY A 21 -13.67 17.84 -4.31
N ASN A 22 -12.72 18.77 -4.23
CA ASN A 22 -11.55 18.84 -5.12
C ASN A 22 -10.44 17.82 -4.80
N VAL A 23 -10.67 16.92 -3.84
CA VAL A 23 -9.65 16.05 -3.26
C VAL A 23 -10.13 14.60 -3.32
N ARG A 24 -9.53 13.77 -4.19
CA ARG A 24 -10.00 12.40 -4.43
C ARG A 24 -8.91 11.31 -4.39
N GLN A 25 -7.65 11.70 -4.58
CA GLN A 25 -6.51 10.78 -4.66
C GLN A 25 -5.50 11.12 -3.54
N ILE A 26 -4.64 10.16 -3.15
CA ILE A 26 -3.40 10.42 -2.40
C ILE A 26 -2.19 10.22 -3.32
N ARG A 27 -1.16 11.07 -3.23
CA ARG A 27 0.08 10.96 -4.01
C ARG A 27 1.33 11.02 -3.13
N LEU A 28 2.37 10.31 -3.55
CA LEU A 28 3.71 10.42 -2.98
C LEU A 28 4.57 11.10 -4.04
N GLU A 29 5.43 12.05 -3.67
CA GLU A 29 6.41 12.57 -4.62
C GLU A 29 7.36 11.43 -5.04
N SER A 30 7.62 11.30 -6.35
CA SER A 30 8.38 10.19 -6.94
C SER A 30 9.84 10.11 -6.49
N ASN A 31 10.40 11.21 -5.98
CA ASN A 31 11.72 11.24 -5.33
C ASN A 31 11.71 10.54 -3.95
N MET A 32 10.58 10.52 -3.23
CA MET A 32 10.46 9.83 -1.96
C MET A 32 10.53 8.30 -2.10
N THR A 33 10.08 7.76 -3.23
CA THR A 33 10.04 6.31 -3.45
C THR A 33 11.36 5.73 -3.94
N ARG A 34 12.24 6.54 -4.54
CA ARG A 34 13.52 6.09 -5.13
C ARG A 34 14.75 6.35 -4.27
N GLU A 35 14.79 7.42 -3.47
CA GLU A 35 16.05 7.87 -2.86
C GLU A 35 16.26 7.44 -1.41
N ILE A 36 15.29 6.80 -0.75
CA ILE A 36 15.41 6.41 0.66
C ILE A 36 14.83 5.01 0.89
N PRO A 37 15.57 3.93 0.59
CA PRO A 37 15.22 2.62 1.13
C PRO A 37 15.20 2.70 2.66
N ASN A 38 14.08 2.31 3.28
CA ASN A 38 13.97 2.15 4.71
C ASN A 38 14.94 1.06 5.18
N SER A 39 15.50 1.26 6.37
CA SER A 39 16.36 0.28 6.99
C SER A 39 15.57 -0.99 7.33
N VAL A 40 16.06 -2.13 6.85
CA VAL A 40 15.55 -3.45 7.18
C VAL A 40 16.11 -3.86 8.54
N SER A 41 15.25 -4.23 9.48
CA SER A 41 15.63 -4.75 10.80
C SER A 41 15.99 -6.21 10.77
N ARG A 42 15.24 -6.99 10.01
CA ARG A 42 15.49 -8.41 9.76
C ARG A 42 14.88 -8.82 8.42
N THR A 43 15.52 -9.78 7.78
CA THR A 43 14.98 -10.47 6.61
C THR A 43 14.66 -11.90 7.02
N VAL A 44 13.45 -12.34 6.74
CA VAL A 44 13.02 -13.73 6.88
C VAL A 44 13.01 -14.34 5.47
N GLN A 45 13.73 -15.44 5.29
CA GLN A 45 13.69 -16.23 4.06
C GLN A 45 13.03 -17.57 4.36
N ASN A 46 11.93 -17.84 3.66
CA ASN A 46 11.27 -19.14 3.69
C ASN A 46 11.52 -19.86 2.35
N PRO A 47 11.84 -21.16 2.35
CA PRO A 47 12.02 -21.91 1.10
C PRO A 47 10.80 -21.80 0.19
N GLY A 48 10.99 -21.29 -1.03
CA GLY A 48 9.91 -21.11 -2.01
C GLY A 48 9.09 -19.81 -1.87
N ALA A 49 9.40 -18.94 -0.92
CA ALA A 49 8.77 -17.62 -0.77
C ALA A 49 9.75 -16.49 -1.12
N VAL A 50 9.21 -15.31 -1.47
CA VAL A 50 10.03 -14.10 -1.61
C VAL A 50 10.54 -13.64 -0.23
N PRO A 51 11.72 -13.03 -0.15
CA PRO A 51 12.24 -12.50 1.11
C PRO A 51 11.28 -11.51 1.76
N LEU A 52 11.01 -11.71 3.05
CA LEU A 52 10.22 -10.80 3.88
C LEU A 52 11.13 -9.90 4.71
N HIS A 53 11.18 -8.62 4.35
CA HIS A 53 11.96 -7.60 5.01
C HIS A 53 11.10 -6.87 6.05
N TYR A 54 11.35 -7.14 7.33
CA TYR A 54 10.78 -6.31 8.39
C TYR A 54 11.54 -4.99 8.44
N GLN A 55 10.82 -3.89 8.35
CA GLN A 55 11.35 -2.56 8.56
C GLN A 55 11.32 -2.26 10.06
N TYR A 56 12.31 -1.52 10.55
CA TYR A 56 12.23 -1.06 11.94
C TYR A 56 11.02 -0.13 12.10
N SER A 57 10.22 -0.34 13.14
CA SER A 57 9.25 0.65 13.59
C SER A 57 9.92 1.96 14.02
N ALA A 58 11.15 1.90 14.53
CA ALA A 58 11.92 3.09 14.94
C ALA A 58 12.81 3.68 13.83
N ALA A 59 13.23 2.88 12.83
CA ALA A 59 14.08 3.39 11.75
C ALA A 59 13.21 4.14 10.75
N ARG A 60 13.04 5.41 11.07
CA ARG A 60 12.46 6.46 10.24
C ARG A 60 10.97 6.26 10.06
N VAL A 61 10.24 6.57 11.14
CA VAL A 61 9.17 7.55 11.04
C VAL A 61 9.73 8.73 10.26
N THR A 62 9.61 8.69 8.94
CA THR A 62 10.04 9.81 8.12
C THR A 62 9.09 10.92 8.52
N PRO A 63 9.55 12.06 9.06
CA PRO A 63 8.69 13.23 9.15
C PRO A 63 8.26 13.50 7.72
N VAL A 64 7.03 13.12 7.43
CA VAL A 64 6.42 13.33 6.15
C VAL A 64 5.88 14.74 6.24
N THR A 65 6.39 15.59 5.38
CA THR A 65 5.78 16.87 5.12
C THR A 65 4.66 16.61 4.13
N LEU A 66 3.41 16.79 4.58
CA LEU A 66 2.30 16.70 3.66
C LEU A 66 2.22 18.03 2.88
N ARG A 67 2.44 17.97 1.56
CA ARG A 67 2.25 19.08 0.63
C ARG A 67 0.85 18.98 0.04
N TYR A 68 0.14 20.11 -0.03
CA TYR A 68 -1.24 20.11 -0.48
C TYR A 68 -1.49 21.24 -1.46
N ASP A 69 -1.06 21.08 -2.70
CA ASP A 69 -1.21 22.14 -3.69
C ASP A 69 -2.66 22.28 -4.17
N ASP A 70 -3.15 23.52 -4.19
CA ASP A 70 -4.28 23.94 -5.03
C ASP A 70 -3.70 24.47 -6.34
N THR A 71 -3.30 23.57 -7.23
CA THR A 71 -2.52 23.91 -8.44
C THR A 71 -3.29 24.66 -9.53
N GLY A 72 -4.60 24.91 -9.37
CA GLY A 72 -5.45 25.42 -10.47
C GLY A 72 -5.57 24.47 -11.68
N ILE A 73 -5.01 23.26 -11.59
CA ILE A 73 -5.15 22.17 -12.56
C ILE A 73 -6.47 21.43 -12.29
N SER A 74 -7.14 20.94 -13.33
CA SER A 74 -8.37 20.16 -13.19
C SER A 74 -8.22 19.00 -12.20
N ALA A 75 -9.25 18.86 -11.35
CA ALA A 75 -9.26 18.14 -10.09
C ALA A 75 -8.89 16.65 -10.20
N THR A 76 -7.63 16.30 -9.93
CA THR A 76 -7.18 14.88 -9.86
C THR A 76 -6.10 14.61 -8.81
N SER A 77 -5.61 15.62 -8.08
CA SER A 77 -4.38 15.48 -7.27
C SER A 77 -4.57 15.99 -5.85
N ALA A 78 -4.66 15.09 -4.88
CA ALA A 78 -4.80 15.43 -3.49
C ALA A 78 -3.73 14.72 -2.65
N VAL A 79 -3.36 15.36 -1.54
CA VAL A 79 -2.37 14.94 -0.53
C VAL A 79 -1.07 14.42 -1.13
N TRP A 80 -0.09 15.31 -1.25
CA TRP A 80 1.29 14.94 -1.54
C TRP A 80 2.03 14.68 -0.23
N ILE A 81 2.92 13.72 -0.28
CA ILE A 81 3.86 13.41 0.80
C ILE A 81 5.22 13.80 0.24
N SER A 82 5.89 14.73 0.91
CA SER A 82 7.21 15.28 0.56
C SER A 82 8.10 15.35 1.82
N ARG A 83 9.40 15.61 1.63
CA ARG A 83 10.38 15.76 2.73
C ARG A 83 10.98 17.17 2.85
N ASN A 84 10.98 17.98 1.79
CA ASN A 84 11.61 19.32 1.74
C ASN A 84 10.84 20.30 0.82
N GLN A 85 11.03 21.61 0.98
CA GLN A 85 10.40 22.66 0.14
C GLN A 85 11.42 23.56 -0.55
N PRO A 86 11.06 24.12 -1.72
CA PRO A 86 11.27 25.52 -2.05
C PRO A 86 10.01 26.34 -1.69
N ASN A 87 10.05 27.05 -0.55
CA ASN A 87 9.25 28.26 -0.21
C ASN A 87 7.76 28.18 0.27
N GLY A 88 7.40 27.47 1.35
CA GLY A 88 6.06 27.57 1.95
C GLY A 88 5.94 27.12 3.42
N ILE A 89 4.71 27.14 3.97
CA ILE A 89 4.41 26.70 5.35
C ILE A 89 3.74 25.33 5.30
N TYR A 90 4.41 24.32 5.85
CA TYR A 90 3.93 22.93 5.83
C TYR A 90 3.48 22.42 7.19
N GLN A 91 2.49 21.53 7.19
CA GLN A 91 2.16 20.71 8.36
C GLN A 91 3.00 19.44 8.34
N ARG A 92 3.84 19.29 9.37
CA ARG A 92 4.76 18.15 9.52
C ARG A 92 4.15 17.14 10.46
N ASP A 93 3.82 15.98 9.93
CA ASP A 93 3.34 14.85 10.73
C ASP A 93 4.26 13.65 10.56
N ARG A 94 4.32 12.86 11.63
CA ARG A 94 5.08 11.62 11.66
C ARG A 94 4.28 10.52 10.99
N ALA A 95 4.86 9.91 9.96
CA ALA A 95 4.23 8.82 9.22
C ALA A 95 5.16 7.60 9.09
N TYR A 96 4.56 6.41 9.16
CA TYR A 96 5.17 5.19 8.66
C TYR A 96 5.05 5.15 7.13
N TYR A 97 6.09 4.72 6.46
CA TYR A 97 6.07 4.49 5.02
C TYR A 97 6.46 3.05 4.72
N LEU A 98 5.66 2.34 3.92
CA LEU A 98 5.94 0.97 3.50
C LEU A 98 6.31 0.95 2.03
N GLN A 99 7.59 0.67 1.77
CA GLN A 99 8.17 0.76 0.44
C GLN A 99 7.79 -0.41 -0.47
N TRP A 100 8.31 -0.36 -1.69
CA TRP A 100 8.15 -1.36 -2.73
C TRP A 100 9.51 -1.67 -3.35
N ALA A 101 9.74 -2.95 -3.69
CA ALA A 101 10.85 -3.40 -4.52
C ALA A 101 10.42 -4.67 -5.29
N PRO A 102 11.01 -4.97 -6.46
CA PRO A 102 10.74 -6.21 -7.19
C PRO A 102 11.10 -7.44 -6.35
N ASP A 103 10.26 -8.48 -6.42
CA ASP A 103 10.45 -9.79 -5.78
C ASP A 103 10.76 -9.73 -4.28
N CYS A 104 10.10 -8.79 -3.59
CA CYS A 104 10.29 -8.53 -2.17
C CYS A 104 8.94 -8.38 -1.48
N ALA A 105 8.91 -8.74 -0.20
CA ALA A 105 7.88 -8.32 0.72
C ALA A 105 8.47 -7.38 1.77
N TYR A 106 7.78 -6.30 2.09
CA TYR A 106 8.14 -5.42 3.19
C TYR A 106 7.06 -5.45 4.26
N ALA A 107 7.45 -5.55 5.52
CA ALA A 107 6.55 -5.47 6.66
C ALA A 107 6.92 -4.29 7.56
N VAL A 108 5.92 -3.65 8.15
CA VAL A 108 6.12 -2.66 9.21
C VAL A 108 5.15 -2.89 10.36
N ASP A 109 5.67 -2.81 11.58
CA ASP A 109 4.89 -2.82 12.80
C ASP A 109 4.47 -1.37 13.12
N LEU A 110 3.18 -1.07 13.05
CA LEU A 110 2.64 0.26 13.31
C LEU A 110 2.57 0.51 14.83
N GLY A 111 3.57 1.24 15.33
CA GLY A 111 3.74 1.60 16.74
C GLY A 111 2.99 2.85 17.20
N PHE A 112 3.51 3.50 18.24
CA PHE A 112 2.94 4.72 18.83
C PHE A 112 3.57 6.02 18.35
N ASP A 113 4.71 5.94 17.67
CA ASP A 113 5.54 7.10 17.33
C ASP A 113 5.03 7.93 16.15
N ALA A 114 4.06 7.40 15.39
CA ALA A 114 3.47 8.03 14.22
C ALA A 114 1.94 8.01 14.30
N GLN A 115 1.32 9.00 13.64
CA GLN A 115 -0.13 9.14 13.55
C GLN A 115 -0.66 8.76 12.16
N LEU A 116 0.25 8.59 11.20
CA LEU A 116 -0.07 8.31 9.81
C LEU A 116 0.72 7.10 9.29
N PHE A 117 0.19 6.46 8.26
CA PHE A 117 0.82 5.36 7.54
C PHE A 117 0.53 5.52 6.04
N PHE A 118 1.50 5.19 5.19
CA PHE A 118 1.33 5.19 3.73
C PHE A 118 2.13 4.06 3.09
N THR A 119 1.58 3.47 2.03
CA THR A 119 2.33 2.54 1.18
C THR A 119 2.82 3.24 -0.08
N ALA A 120 3.86 2.69 -0.69
CA ALA A 120 4.09 2.86 -2.13
C ALA A 120 2.82 2.50 -2.93
N GLU A 121 2.72 2.97 -4.18
CA GLU A 121 1.61 2.58 -5.06
C GLU A 121 1.63 1.06 -5.28
N LEU A 122 0.46 0.44 -5.16
CA LEU A 122 0.24 -0.97 -5.40
C LEU A 122 -0.10 -1.14 -6.87
N THR A 123 0.77 -1.78 -7.64
CA THR A 123 0.52 -2.12 -9.05
C THR A 123 0.64 -3.62 -9.19
N GLY A 124 -0.50 -4.32 -9.17
CA GLY A 124 -0.51 -5.78 -9.08
C GLY A 124 0.07 -6.38 -7.79
N CYS A 125 0.25 -5.59 -6.73
CA CYS A 125 0.81 -6.00 -5.45
C CYS A 125 -0.27 -6.50 -4.48
N GLY A 126 0.13 -7.18 -3.39
CA GLY A 126 -0.75 -7.55 -2.29
C GLY A 126 -0.45 -6.75 -1.04
N ILE A 127 -1.49 -6.37 -0.29
CA ILE A 127 -1.37 -5.85 1.08
C ILE A 127 -1.97 -6.87 2.05
N MET A 128 -1.27 -7.12 3.15
CA MET A 128 -1.81 -7.84 4.29
C MET A 128 -1.74 -6.95 5.51
N VAL A 129 -2.78 -7.02 6.35
CA VAL A 129 -2.84 -6.31 7.62
C VAL A 129 -3.11 -7.35 8.68
N PHE A 130 -2.23 -7.47 9.66
CA PHE A 130 -2.39 -8.39 10.79
C PHE A 130 -2.65 -7.61 12.08
N LYS A 131 -3.59 -8.13 12.86
CA LYS A 131 -3.93 -7.64 14.20
C LYS A 131 -3.22 -8.48 15.25
N ALA A 132 -2.49 -7.82 16.14
CA ALA A 132 -1.94 -8.43 17.36
C ALA A 132 -2.27 -7.54 18.58
N PRO A 133 -2.24 -8.06 19.83
CA PRO A 133 -2.67 -7.35 21.03
C PRO A 133 -2.11 -5.94 21.24
N SER A 134 -0.87 -5.70 20.81
CA SER A 134 -0.17 -4.42 21.01
C SER A 134 0.25 -3.72 19.71
N LYS A 135 -0.05 -4.29 18.54
CA LYS A 135 0.43 -3.77 17.26
C LYS A 135 -0.42 -4.18 16.07
N THR A 136 -0.40 -3.34 15.05
CA THR A 136 -0.88 -3.67 13.70
C THR A 136 0.34 -3.88 12.82
N ILE A 137 0.42 -5.01 12.12
CA ILE A 137 1.50 -5.29 11.17
C ILE A 137 0.93 -5.09 9.77
N VAL A 138 1.58 -4.28 8.94
CA VAL A 138 1.20 -4.12 7.53
C VAL A 138 2.31 -4.65 6.65
N VAL A 139 1.94 -5.47 5.67
CA VAL A 139 2.86 -6.10 4.73
C VAL A 139 2.49 -5.70 3.31
N HIS A 140 3.49 -5.25 2.56
CA HIS A 140 3.41 -4.98 1.14
C HIS A 140 4.22 -6.02 0.39
N HIS A 141 3.51 -6.86 -0.34
CA HIS A 141 4.04 -8.00 -1.05
C HIS A 141 4.03 -7.76 -2.55
N ASN A 142 5.21 -7.84 -3.18
CA ASN A 142 5.36 -7.69 -4.62
C ASN A 142 6.09 -8.91 -5.20
N VAL A 143 5.34 -9.77 -5.87
CA VAL A 143 5.87 -10.93 -6.60
C VAL A 143 5.77 -10.66 -8.10
N GLN A 144 6.91 -10.81 -8.78
CA GLN A 144 6.90 -10.93 -10.23
C GLN A 144 6.43 -12.34 -10.59
N VAL A 145 5.36 -12.40 -11.37
CA VAL A 145 4.85 -13.69 -11.84
C VAL A 145 5.60 -14.05 -13.11
N PRO A 146 6.31 -15.20 -13.15
CA PRO A 146 6.94 -15.65 -14.38
C PRO A 146 5.89 -15.86 -15.47
N PRO A 147 6.23 -15.65 -16.75
CA PRO A 147 5.31 -15.92 -17.84
C PRO A 147 4.92 -17.39 -17.84
N VAL A 148 3.66 -17.67 -18.18
CA VAL A 148 3.14 -19.04 -18.26
C VAL A 148 3.91 -19.79 -19.34
N PRO A 149 4.53 -20.95 -19.04
CA PRO A 149 5.15 -21.79 -20.05
C PRO A 149 4.16 -22.10 -21.18
N GLN A 150 4.61 -21.95 -22.42
CA GLN A 150 3.79 -22.22 -23.61
C GLN A 150 4.27 -23.50 -24.28
N THR A 151 3.35 -24.40 -24.59
CA THR A 151 3.64 -25.54 -25.46
C THR A 151 3.79 -25.07 -26.91
N PHE A 152 4.46 -25.88 -27.75
CA PHE A 152 4.57 -25.60 -29.18
C PHE A 152 3.20 -25.37 -29.83
N MET A 153 2.21 -26.21 -29.52
CA MET A 153 0.86 -26.07 -30.06
C MET A 153 0.16 -24.78 -29.63
N GLN A 154 0.34 -24.35 -28.37
CA GLN A 154 -0.18 -23.05 -27.92
C GLN A 154 0.53 -21.91 -28.63
N TRP A 155 1.84 -21.98 -28.80
CA TRP A 155 2.59 -20.93 -29.47
C TRP A 155 2.13 -20.72 -30.94
N VAL A 156 1.86 -21.80 -31.67
CA VAL A 156 1.44 -21.73 -33.09
C VAL A 156 -0.04 -21.41 -33.25
N PHE A 157 -0.92 -21.99 -32.42
CA PHE A 157 -2.37 -22.02 -32.68
C PHE A 157 -3.22 -21.26 -31.66
N GLU A 158 -2.67 -20.79 -30.53
CA GLU A 158 -3.43 -20.04 -29.54
C GLU A 158 -3.77 -18.64 -30.07
N SER A 159 -5.05 -18.27 -30.03
CA SER A 159 -5.45 -16.90 -30.32
C SER A 159 -4.90 -15.93 -29.27
N ALA A 160 -4.64 -14.68 -29.66
CA ALA A 160 -4.20 -13.63 -28.72
C ALA A 160 -5.17 -13.48 -27.53
N ALA A 161 -6.47 -13.63 -27.75
CA ALA A 161 -7.48 -13.56 -26.70
C ALA A 161 -7.41 -14.75 -25.72
N ALA A 162 -7.15 -15.97 -26.20
CA ALA A 162 -6.96 -17.14 -25.35
C ALA A 162 -5.68 -17.02 -24.51
N ARG A 163 -4.58 -16.58 -25.15
CA ARG A 163 -3.31 -16.29 -24.48
C ARG A 163 -3.47 -15.29 -23.35
N GLN A 164 -4.12 -14.15 -23.62
CA GLN A 164 -4.33 -13.10 -22.62
C GLN A 164 -5.14 -13.61 -21.41
N ARG A 165 -6.19 -14.42 -21.63
CA ARG A 165 -6.98 -15.01 -20.54
C ARG A 165 -6.14 -15.95 -19.68
N ARG A 166 -5.32 -16.80 -20.31
CA ARG A 166 -4.44 -17.74 -19.62
C ARG A 166 -3.38 -17.02 -18.79
N GLU A 167 -2.72 -16.02 -19.37
CA GLU A 167 -1.73 -15.20 -18.66
C GLU A 167 -2.39 -14.45 -17.48
N ALA A 168 -3.55 -13.84 -17.68
CA ALA A 168 -4.27 -13.14 -16.62
C ALA A 168 -4.69 -14.07 -15.47
N ALA A 169 -5.21 -15.27 -15.79
CA ALA A 169 -5.59 -16.27 -14.80
C ALA A 169 -4.37 -16.75 -14.00
N HIS A 170 -3.26 -17.08 -14.67
CA HIS A 170 -2.03 -17.49 -13.98
C HIS A 170 -1.46 -16.40 -13.07
N VAL A 171 -1.40 -15.15 -13.56
CA VAL A 171 -0.93 -14.01 -12.76
C VAL A 171 -1.78 -13.85 -11.50
N SER A 172 -3.09 -13.97 -11.66
CA SER A 172 -4.06 -13.91 -10.56
C SER A 172 -3.84 -15.03 -9.54
N ASP A 173 -3.68 -16.27 -10.00
CA ASP A 173 -3.55 -17.45 -9.14
C ASP A 173 -2.24 -17.45 -8.38
N VAL A 174 -1.11 -17.21 -9.05
CA VAL A 174 0.22 -17.16 -8.42
C VAL A 174 0.26 -16.07 -7.35
N ARG A 175 -0.24 -14.87 -7.65
CA ARG A 175 -0.25 -13.77 -6.68
C ARG A 175 -1.09 -14.10 -5.45
N THR A 176 -2.28 -14.66 -5.65
CA THR A 176 -3.17 -15.04 -4.55
C THR A 176 -2.56 -16.15 -3.68
N GLN A 177 -2.01 -17.20 -4.31
CA GLN A 177 -1.38 -18.30 -3.59
C GLN A 177 -0.15 -17.85 -2.81
N THR A 178 0.75 -17.07 -3.42
CA THR A 178 1.95 -16.60 -2.71
C THR A 178 1.59 -15.67 -1.55
N LEU A 179 0.56 -14.83 -1.71
CA LEU A 179 0.08 -13.95 -0.64
C LEU A 179 -0.52 -14.77 0.52
N LEU A 180 -1.29 -15.82 0.22
CA LEU A 180 -1.85 -16.72 1.23
C LEU A 180 -0.76 -17.49 1.98
N ASN A 181 0.21 -18.06 1.27
CA ASN A 181 1.34 -18.78 1.88
C ASN A 181 2.15 -17.86 2.80
N LEU A 182 2.46 -16.65 2.33
CA LEU A 182 3.16 -15.65 3.15
C LEU A 182 2.34 -15.26 4.39
N ALA A 183 1.00 -15.15 4.27
CA ALA A 183 0.14 -14.87 5.42
C ALA A 183 0.20 -16.00 6.45
N GLN A 184 0.15 -17.25 6.01
CA GLN A 184 0.25 -18.43 6.89
C GLN A 184 1.59 -18.48 7.61
N ASP A 185 2.69 -18.21 6.90
CA ASP A 185 4.04 -18.16 7.48
C ASP A 185 4.17 -17.06 8.55
N ILE A 186 3.59 -15.88 8.29
CA ILE A 186 3.60 -14.77 9.25
C ILE A 186 2.78 -15.13 10.50
N VAL A 187 1.61 -15.73 10.33
CA VAL A 187 0.75 -16.17 11.43
C VAL A 187 1.44 -17.26 12.26
N ALA A 188 2.06 -18.24 11.61
CA ALA A 188 2.79 -19.31 12.28
C ALA A 188 3.99 -18.78 13.09
N SER A 189 4.69 -17.76 12.58
CA SER A 189 5.82 -17.13 13.27
C SER A 189 5.43 -16.10 14.34
N HIS A 190 4.15 -15.71 14.42
CA HIS A 190 3.65 -14.71 15.35
C HIS A 190 2.35 -15.20 16.03
N PRO A 191 2.45 -16.07 17.05
CA PRO A 191 1.28 -16.70 17.70
C PRO A 191 0.32 -15.69 18.38
N GLY A 192 0.76 -14.44 18.56
CA GLY A 192 -0.09 -13.35 19.04
C GLY A 192 -0.98 -12.71 17.98
N ILE A 193 -0.94 -13.13 16.71
CA ILE A 193 -1.86 -12.61 15.68
C ILE A 193 -3.25 -13.17 15.93
N THR A 194 -4.23 -12.29 16.12
CA THR A 194 -5.63 -12.66 16.42
C THR A 194 -6.57 -12.47 15.23
N GLY A 195 -6.06 -11.96 14.10
CA GLY A 195 -6.85 -11.73 12.89
C GLY A 195 -6.08 -10.90 11.88
N GLY A 196 -6.73 -10.65 10.73
CA GLY A 196 -6.15 -9.82 9.69
C GLY A 196 -7.07 -9.66 8.50
N THR A 197 -6.63 -8.85 7.54
CA THR A 197 -7.29 -8.69 6.24
C THR A 197 -6.24 -8.70 5.13
N LEU A 198 -6.69 -9.08 3.94
CA LEU A 198 -5.89 -9.17 2.74
C LEU A 198 -6.56 -8.36 1.63
N LEU A 199 -5.73 -7.58 0.95
CA LEU A 199 -6.10 -6.79 -0.21
C LEU A 199 -5.22 -7.21 -1.39
N SER A 200 -5.83 -7.76 -2.44
CA SER A 200 -5.17 -8.15 -3.69
C SER A 200 -5.61 -7.25 -4.84
N ALA A 201 -4.86 -7.31 -5.95
CA ALA A 201 -5.20 -6.61 -7.20
C ALA A 201 -6.58 -6.98 -7.75
N GLN A 202 -7.13 -8.14 -7.42
CA GLN A 202 -8.50 -8.49 -7.80
C GLN A 202 -9.54 -7.56 -7.13
N GLN A 203 -9.26 -7.08 -5.92
CA GLN A 203 -10.19 -6.26 -5.14
C GLN A 203 -10.09 -4.78 -5.51
N TYR A 204 -8.89 -4.26 -5.79
CA TYR A 204 -8.69 -2.83 -6.09
C TYR A 204 -8.51 -2.52 -7.57
N GLY A 205 -8.35 -3.54 -8.42
CA GLY A 205 -8.10 -3.39 -9.86
C GLY A 205 -6.63 -3.14 -10.19
N ASP A 206 -6.37 -2.14 -11.03
CA ASP A 206 -5.05 -1.91 -11.62
C ASP A 206 -4.04 -1.33 -10.62
N ARG A 207 -4.44 -0.25 -9.93
CA ARG A 207 -3.59 0.46 -8.98
C ARG A 207 -4.34 0.87 -7.72
N ALA A 208 -3.64 0.91 -6.60
CA ALA A 208 -4.17 1.42 -5.36
C ALA A 208 -3.09 2.04 -4.47
N ARG A 209 -3.50 2.77 -3.45
CA ARG A 209 -2.64 3.16 -2.33
C ARG A 209 -3.34 2.81 -1.04
N VAL A 210 -2.60 2.23 -0.10
CA VAL A 210 -3.11 2.04 1.26
C VAL A 210 -2.49 3.10 2.16
N PHE A 211 -3.33 3.68 3.00
CA PHE A 211 -2.90 4.65 4.00
C PHE A 211 -3.62 4.39 5.31
N GLY A 212 -3.10 4.96 6.39
CA GLY A 212 -3.63 4.75 7.73
C GLY A 212 -3.59 5.99 8.58
N ILE A 213 -4.56 6.09 9.49
CA ILE A 213 -4.66 7.15 10.48
C ILE A 213 -4.84 6.50 11.85
N LYS A 214 -4.07 6.97 12.83
CA LYS A 214 -4.21 6.56 14.23
C LYS A 214 -5.24 7.45 14.93
N ARG A 215 -6.28 6.83 15.51
CA ARG A 215 -7.36 7.50 16.27
C ARG A 215 -7.70 6.71 17.52
N GLY A 216 -7.74 7.38 18.68
CA GLY A 216 -8.02 6.72 19.96
C GLY A 216 -7.02 5.60 20.29
N GLY A 217 -5.77 5.71 19.82
CA GLY A 217 -4.76 4.67 19.99
C GLY A 217 -4.84 3.51 18.99
N GLN A 218 -5.88 3.45 18.16
CA GLN A 218 -6.11 2.38 17.18
C GLN A 218 -5.82 2.84 15.75
N TRP A 219 -5.33 1.92 14.92
CA TRP A 219 -5.05 2.19 13.51
C TRP A 219 -6.26 1.87 12.65
N ARG A 220 -6.71 2.86 11.88
CA ARG A 220 -7.67 2.65 10.78
C ARG A 220 -6.92 2.75 9.48
N LEU A 221 -7.04 1.72 8.64
CA LEU A 221 -6.40 1.67 7.33
C LEU A 221 -7.46 1.79 6.24
N TYR A 222 -7.10 2.46 5.16
CA TYR A 222 -7.97 2.79 4.04
C TYR A 222 -7.26 2.43 2.74
N VAL A 223 -8.05 2.04 1.75
CA VAL A 223 -7.57 1.83 0.38
C VAL A 223 -8.14 2.93 -0.51
N ASN A 224 -7.29 3.58 -1.29
CA ASN A 224 -7.67 4.57 -2.30
C ASN A 224 -7.32 4.03 -3.69
N TYR A 225 -8.31 3.85 -4.57
CA TYR A 225 -8.14 3.20 -5.86
C TYR A 225 -9.07 3.77 -6.94
N PRO A 226 -8.72 3.66 -8.24
CA PRO A 226 -9.58 4.14 -9.32
C PRO A 226 -10.90 3.37 -9.42
N SER A 227 -12.02 4.09 -9.58
CA SER A 227 -13.35 3.51 -9.78
C SER A 227 -14.20 4.46 -10.63
N GLY A 228 -14.74 3.98 -11.76
CA GLY A 228 -15.70 4.73 -12.59
C GLY A 228 -15.19 6.09 -13.07
N GLY A 229 -13.94 6.17 -13.54
CA GLY A 229 -13.30 7.43 -13.97
C GLY A 229 -12.90 8.38 -12.84
N ASN A 230 -13.14 8.00 -11.58
CA ASN A 230 -12.77 8.74 -10.37
C ASN A 230 -11.89 7.88 -9.46
N TYR A 231 -11.66 8.34 -8.24
CA TYR A 231 -11.08 7.55 -7.16
C TYR A 231 -12.14 7.27 -6.10
N ARG A 232 -12.02 6.11 -5.47
CA ARG A 232 -12.83 5.66 -4.35
C ARG A 232 -11.91 5.34 -3.17
N THR A 233 -12.38 5.67 -1.97
CA THR A 233 -11.70 5.38 -0.71
C THR A 233 -12.60 4.55 0.19
N ASP A 234 -12.16 3.35 0.56
CA ASP A 234 -12.90 2.49 1.47
C ASP A 234 -12.06 2.17 2.71
N LEU A 235 -12.75 1.91 3.84
CA LEU A 235 -12.11 1.38 5.04
C LEU A 235 -11.65 -0.05 4.77
N LEU A 236 -10.36 -0.30 4.92
CA LEU A 236 -9.75 -1.62 4.78
C LEU A 236 -9.71 -2.38 6.12
N TYR A 237 -9.39 -1.67 7.21
CA TYR A 237 -9.17 -2.28 8.53
C TYR A 237 -9.42 -1.28 9.68
N GLN A 238 -9.93 -1.76 10.82
CA GLN A 238 -10.08 -1.03 12.09
C GLN A 238 -9.82 -1.90 13.33
#